data_AF-A0A8S9NM35-F1
#
_entry.id   AF-A0A8S9NM35-F1
#
_cell.length_a   1.000
_cell.length_b   1.000
_cell.length_c   1.000
_cell.angle_alpha   90.00
_cell.angle_beta   90.00
_cell.angle_gamma   90.00
#
_symmetry.space_group_name_H-M   'P 1'
#
loop_
_entity.id
_entity.type
_entity.pdbx_description
1 polymer ?
#
loop_
_entity_poly.entity_id
_entity_poly.type
_entity_poly.pdbx_seq_one_letter_code
_entity_poly.pdbx_strand_id
1 'polypeptide(L)'
;MCCLSSKADNVGLIFFVHALEVDSYTSLSLFVSTIAGAIVVAVILHVGDHIACDFPRIVRATEYDYNRYLFHYFQHKQPTYFDLVKGPEGITGILMIILMAISFTLATRWFRRNLVKLPKPFDRLTGFNAFWYSHHLFIIVYVLLVLHVLLYGGERTLRYFRSGSYSVRLLKVAIYPGNVLTLQMSKPSQFRYKSGQYMFVQCPAVSPFEWHPFSITSAPGDDYLSIHIRQLGDWTQELKRVFSEVCEPPVAGKSGLLRADETTKKRYNKNNKPKT
;
A
#
# COMPACT_ATOMS: atom_id res chain seq x y z
N MET A 1 24.61 -71.03 -46.05
CA MET A 1 25.35 -70.80 -44.80
C MET A 1 24.46 -69.98 -43.89
N CYS A 2 24.02 -70.61 -42.79
CA CYS A 2 23.52 -70.07 -41.52
C CYS A 2 22.34 -69.07 -41.43
N CYS A 3 21.21 -69.63 -40.99
CA CYS A 3 20.31 -69.20 -39.90
C CYS A 3 19.66 -67.79 -39.87
N LEU A 4 18.36 -67.80 -40.21
CA LEU A 4 17.22 -67.50 -39.30
C LEU A 4 17.52 -66.78 -37.96
N SER A 5 16.88 -65.62 -37.78
CA SER A 5 16.06 -65.26 -36.60
C SER A 5 15.30 -63.96 -36.92
N SER A 6 14.10 -64.01 -37.50
CA SER A 6 12.79 -64.15 -36.83
C SER A 6 12.46 -63.05 -35.81
N LYS A 7 11.24 -62.49 -35.98
CA LYS A 7 10.44 -61.57 -35.14
C LYS A 7 10.71 -60.07 -35.25
N ALA A 8 9.89 -59.41 -36.09
CA ALA A 8 8.82 -58.53 -35.58
C ALA A 8 7.92 -58.04 -36.73
N ASP A 9 7.08 -58.94 -37.25
CA ASP A 9 5.77 -58.53 -37.76
C ASP A 9 4.84 -58.29 -36.56
N ASN A 10 3.87 -57.38 -36.74
CA ASN A 10 2.93 -56.80 -35.77
C ASN A 10 3.46 -55.58 -35.02
N VAL A 11 3.25 -54.38 -35.55
CA VAL A 11 2.02 -53.58 -35.30
C VAL A 11 1.87 -52.57 -36.44
N GLY A 12 0.69 -52.47 -37.04
CA GLY A 12 0.40 -51.41 -38.01
C GLY A 12 0.51 -50.03 -37.36
N LEU A 13 1.57 -49.29 -37.68
CA LEU A 13 1.74 -47.89 -37.30
C LEU A 13 1.19 -47.02 -38.43
N ILE A 14 -0.08 -46.64 -38.32
CA ILE A 14 -0.63 -45.50 -39.04
C ILE A 14 -0.09 -44.24 -38.34
N PHE A 15 0.77 -43.49 -39.01
CA PHE A 15 1.19 -42.17 -38.54
C PHE A 15 0.01 -41.19 -38.66
N PHE A 16 -0.69 -40.93 -37.57
CA PHE A 16 -1.49 -39.72 -37.46
C PHE A 16 -0.57 -38.58 -37.04
N VAL A 17 0.01 -37.87 -38.02
CA VAL A 17 0.55 -36.53 -37.78
C VAL A 17 -0.66 -35.61 -37.63
N HIS A 18 -1.19 -35.51 -36.42
CA HIS A 18 -2.05 -34.38 -36.08
C HIS A 18 -1.11 -33.21 -35.78
N ALA A 19 -0.76 -32.47 -36.83
CA ALA A 19 -0.10 -31.18 -36.69
C ALA A 19 -1.10 -30.18 -36.10
N LEU A 20 -1.24 -30.18 -34.78
CA LEU A 20 -1.65 -28.96 -34.08
C LEU A 20 -0.40 -28.11 -33.92
N GLU A 21 -0.06 -27.37 -34.97
CA GLU A 21 1.01 -26.38 -34.96
C GLU A 21 0.52 -25.14 -34.21
N VAL A 22 0.35 -25.28 -32.90
CA VAL A 22 0.35 -24.14 -31.99
C VAL A 22 1.81 -23.96 -31.59
N ASP A 23 2.55 -23.19 -32.38
CA ASP A 23 3.95 -22.87 -32.10
C ASP A 23 4.06 -22.28 -30.69
N SER A 24 4.44 -23.13 -29.73
CA SER A 24 4.63 -22.74 -28.33
C SER A 24 5.68 -21.64 -28.21
N TYR A 25 6.62 -21.58 -29.15
CA TYR A 25 7.63 -20.52 -29.28
C TYR A 25 7.06 -19.17 -29.70
N THR A 26 6.11 -19.14 -30.64
CA THR A 26 5.47 -17.90 -31.14
C THR A 26 4.53 -17.34 -30.08
N SER A 27 3.83 -18.21 -29.35
CA SER A 27 3.01 -17.84 -28.19
C SER A 27 3.84 -17.27 -27.03
N LEU A 28 4.96 -17.92 -26.68
CA LEU A 28 5.87 -17.44 -25.63
C LEU A 28 6.53 -16.10 -25.99
N SER A 29 6.96 -15.92 -27.24
CA SER A 29 7.54 -14.64 -27.70
C SER A 29 6.52 -13.51 -27.71
N LEU A 30 5.26 -13.80 -28.06
CA LEU A 30 4.18 -12.82 -28.02
C LEU A 30 3.87 -12.44 -26.57
N PHE A 31 3.76 -13.41 -25.67
CA PHE A 31 3.53 -13.22 -24.24
C PHE A 31 4.59 -12.33 -23.58
N VAL A 32 5.88 -12.61 -23.81
CA VAL A 32 6.99 -11.77 -23.29
C VAL A 32 6.91 -10.34 -23.83
N SER A 33 6.49 -10.17 -25.08
CA SER A 33 6.34 -8.85 -25.71
C SER A 33 5.16 -8.08 -25.10
N THR A 34 4.06 -8.76 -24.80
CA THR A 34 2.90 -8.19 -24.08
C THR A 34 3.29 -7.78 -22.66
N ILE A 35 4.04 -8.62 -21.93
CA ILE A 35 4.54 -8.28 -20.59
C ILE A 35 5.44 -7.04 -20.66
N ALA A 36 6.37 -6.97 -21.63
CA ALA A 36 7.23 -5.81 -21.80
C ALA A 36 6.41 -4.52 -22.00
N GLY A 37 5.34 -4.57 -22.80
CA GLY A 37 4.41 -3.45 -22.97
C GLY A 37 3.71 -3.05 -21.67
N ALA A 38 3.22 -4.03 -20.91
CA ALA A 38 2.59 -3.78 -19.61
C ALA A 38 3.55 -3.15 -18.59
N ILE A 39 4.82 -3.59 -18.57
CA ILE A 39 5.87 -3.01 -17.72
C ILE A 39 6.09 -1.53 -18.06
N VAL A 40 6.16 -1.17 -19.34
CA VAL A 40 6.33 0.23 -19.76
C VAL A 40 5.17 1.10 -19.26
N VAL A 41 3.92 0.64 -19.42
CA VAL A 41 2.74 1.36 -18.93
C VAL A 41 2.79 1.50 -17.40
N ALA A 42 3.12 0.43 -16.68
CA ALA A 42 3.25 0.45 -15.23
C ALA A 42 4.32 1.44 -14.74
N VAL A 43 5.47 1.50 -15.41
CA VAL A 43 6.54 2.46 -15.10
C VAL A 43 6.07 3.90 -15.34
N ILE A 44 5.37 4.18 -16.45
CA ILE A 44 4.84 5.53 -16.71
C ILE A 44 3.88 5.96 -15.61
N LEU A 45 2.94 5.08 -15.21
CA LEU A 45 1.99 5.37 -14.14
C LEU A 45 2.70 5.59 -12.79
N HIS A 46 3.67 4.74 -12.46
CA HIS A 46 4.44 4.83 -11.22
C HIS A 46 5.28 6.12 -11.14
N VAL A 47 6.00 6.46 -12.21
CA VAL A 47 6.77 7.72 -12.30
C VAL A 47 5.83 8.93 -12.27
N GLY A 48 4.67 8.83 -12.94
CA GLY A 48 3.63 9.85 -12.92
C GLY A 48 3.12 10.12 -11.52
N ASP A 49 2.85 9.09 -10.73
CA ASP A 49 2.41 9.24 -9.33
C ASP A 49 3.48 9.92 -8.46
N HIS A 50 4.76 9.57 -8.64
CA HIS A 50 5.85 10.25 -7.93
C HIS A 50 5.93 11.75 -8.23
N ILE A 51 5.88 12.11 -9.51
CA ILE A 51 6.02 13.49 -9.99
C ILE A 51 4.77 14.32 -9.70
N ALA A 52 3.57 13.77 -9.90
CA ALA A 52 2.31 14.50 -9.84
C ALA A 52 1.66 14.49 -8.47
N CYS A 53 1.81 13.42 -7.70
CA CYS A 53 1.11 13.21 -6.44
C CYS A 53 2.07 13.28 -5.23
N ASP A 54 3.08 12.41 -5.20
CA ASP A 54 3.91 12.24 -4.01
C ASP A 54 4.83 13.44 -3.75
N PHE A 55 5.62 13.87 -4.74
CA PHE A 55 6.53 14.99 -4.55
C PHE A 55 5.78 16.29 -4.21
N PRO A 56 4.70 16.68 -4.92
CA PRO A 56 3.92 17.86 -4.55
C PRO A 56 3.24 17.75 -3.19
N ARG A 57 2.91 16.54 -2.72
CA ARG A 57 2.36 16.32 -1.37
C ARG A 57 3.42 16.51 -0.29
N ILE A 58 4.64 16.05 -0.50
CA ILE A 58 5.75 16.20 0.45
C ILE A 58 6.21 17.67 0.53
N VAL A 59 6.37 18.34 -0.61
CA VAL A 59 6.76 19.75 -0.66
C VAL A 59 5.71 20.66 -0.01
N ARG A 60 4.42 20.32 -0.10
CA ARG A 60 3.32 21.07 0.54
C ARG A 60 2.93 20.54 1.92
N ALA A 61 3.73 19.66 2.52
CA ALA A 61 3.46 19.15 3.86
C ALA A 61 3.38 20.31 4.86
N THR A 62 2.44 20.22 5.79
CA THR A 62 2.34 21.20 6.87
C THR A 62 3.56 21.07 7.80
N GLU A 63 3.95 22.14 8.51
CA GLU A 63 5.05 22.06 9.48
C GLU A 63 4.86 20.93 10.50
N TYR A 64 3.61 20.63 10.87
CA TYR A 64 3.28 19.52 11.75
C TYR A 64 3.62 18.17 11.10
N ASP A 65 3.15 17.92 9.87
CA ASP A 65 3.43 16.67 9.15
C ASP A 65 4.92 16.54 8.83
N TYR A 66 5.59 17.66 8.57
CA TYR A 66 7.03 17.69 8.34
C TYR A 66 7.80 17.32 9.61
N ASN A 67 7.56 18.03 10.72
CA ASN A 67 8.21 17.77 12.00
C ASN A 67 7.91 16.36 12.52
N ARG A 68 6.74 15.84 12.17
CA ARG A 68 6.39 14.47 12.51
C ARG A 68 7.09 13.51 11.56
N TYR A 69 6.77 13.42 10.28
CA TYR A 69 7.24 12.28 9.47
C TYR A 69 8.57 12.50 8.76
N LEU A 70 8.93 13.75 8.48
CA LEU A 70 10.00 14.09 7.52
C LEU A 70 11.24 14.69 8.17
N PHE A 71 11.13 15.25 9.37
CA PHE A 71 12.23 15.94 10.05
C PHE A 71 13.44 15.05 10.32
N HIS A 72 13.25 13.76 10.62
CA HIS A 72 14.38 12.86 10.79
C HIS A 72 15.16 12.63 9.48
N TYR A 73 14.47 12.72 8.34
CA TYR A 73 15.05 12.45 7.03
C TYR A 73 15.64 13.70 6.39
N PHE A 74 14.92 14.83 6.43
CA PHE A 74 15.31 16.10 5.79
C PHE A 74 15.85 17.15 6.76
N GLN A 75 15.88 16.83 8.07
CA GLN A 75 16.40 17.71 9.12
C GLN A 75 15.66 19.06 9.15
N HIS A 76 16.38 20.19 9.25
CA HIS A 76 15.78 21.50 9.48
C HIS A 76 15.27 22.21 8.23
N LYS A 77 15.48 21.67 7.02
CA LYS A 77 15.08 22.32 5.77
C LYS A 77 14.06 21.48 5.03
N GLN A 78 12.86 22.02 4.87
CA GLN A 78 11.83 21.41 4.03
C GLN A 78 12.36 21.24 2.60
N PRO A 79 12.33 20.02 2.04
CA PRO A 79 12.92 19.75 0.74
C PRO A 79 12.13 20.47 -0.35
N THR A 80 12.86 21.05 -1.29
CA THR A 80 12.26 21.54 -2.53
C THR A 80 11.96 20.35 -3.46
N TYR A 81 11.14 20.58 -4.48
CA TYR A 81 10.83 19.56 -5.48
C TYR A 81 12.09 18.91 -6.07
N PHE A 82 13.11 19.72 -6.38
CA PHE A 82 14.38 19.22 -6.92
C PHE A 82 15.23 18.48 -5.90
N ASP A 83 15.09 18.79 -4.61
CA ASP A 83 15.78 18.04 -3.55
C ASP A 83 15.21 16.62 -3.44
N LEU A 84 13.90 16.44 -3.68
CA LEU A 84 13.27 15.12 -3.73
C LEU A 84 13.69 14.31 -4.97
N VAL A 85 13.75 14.96 -6.14
CA VAL A 85 14.22 14.31 -7.38
C VAL A 85 15.68 13.86 -7.27
N LYS A 86 16.52 14.64 -6.58
CA LYS A 86 17.92 14.30 -6.28
C LYS A 86 18.07 13.41 -5.05
N GLY A 87 16.98 13.07 -4.38
CA GLY A 87 16.99 12.14 -3.25
C GLY A 87 17.30 10.71 -3.68
N PRO A 88 17.56 9.81 -2.71
CA PRO A 88 17.80 8.39 -2.97
C PRO A 88 16.70 7.73 -3.82
N GLU A 89 15.44 8.08 -3.57
CA GLU A 89 14.26 7.53 -4.25
C GLU A 89 14.22 8.00 -5.71
N GLY A 90 14.49 9.28 -5.96
CA GLY A 90 14.55 9.85 -7.31
C GLY A 90 15.74 9.34 -8.12
N ILE A 91 16.94 9.30 -7.54
CA ILE A 91 18.16 8.82 -8.22
C ILE A 91 18.04 7.33 -8.56
N THR A 92 17.57 6.50 -7.62
CA THR A 92 17.39 5.06 -7.87
C THR A 92 16.38 4.82 -8.99
N GLY A 93 15.25 5.54 -8.98
CA GLY A 93 14.25 5.46 -10.06
C GLY A 93 14.79 5.89 -11.43
N ILE A 94 15.49 7.02 -11.50
CA ILE A 94 16.11 7.51 -12.76
C ILE A 94 17.14 6.51 -13.29
N LEU A 95 18.01 6.00 -12.42
CA LEU A 95 19.00 4.99 -12.78
C LEU A 95 18.33 3.73 -13.33
N MET A 96 17.28 3.24 -12.67
CA MET A 96 16.51 2.08 -13.12
C MET A 96 15.89 2.29 -14.51
N ILE A 97 15.30 3.46 -14.77
CA ILE A 97 14.70 3.78 -16.08
C ILE A 97 15.76 3.77 -17.18
N ILE A 98 16.93 4.37 -16.94
CA ILE A 98 18.04 4.40 -17.90
C ILE A 98 18.54 2.97 -18.20
N LEU A 99 18.80 2.18 -17.15
CA LEU A 99 19.28 0.81 -17.32
C LEU A 99 18.23 -0.09 -17.98
N MET A 100 16.94 0.10 -17.68
CA MET A 100 15.85 -0.57 -18.38
C MET A 100 15.83 -0.17 -19.86
N ALA A 101 15.88 1.11 -20.20
CA ALA A 101 15.86 1.57 -21.58
C ALA A 101 17.01 0.94 -22.40
N ILE A 102 18.21 0.89 -21.83
CA ILE A 102 19.37 0.22 -22.44
C ILE A 102 19.12 -1.28 -22.58
N SER A 103 18.66 -1.96 -21.51
CA SER A 103 18.39 -3.39 -21.52
C SER A 103 17.33 -3.79 -22.56
N PHE A 104 16.21 -3.07 -22.61
CA PHE A 104 15.15 -3.30 -23.58
C PHE A 104 15.64 -3.05 -25.02
N THR A 105 16.44 -2.00 -25.23
CA THR A 105 17.04 -1.70 -26.54
C THR A 105 17.96 -2.83 -27.02
N LEU A 106 18.86 -3.32 -26.15
CA LEU A 106 19.75 -4.45 -26.45
C LEU A 106 18.97 -5.76 -26.67
N ALA A 107 17.85 -5.94 -25.96
CA ALA A 107 16.99 -7.11 -26.10
C ALA A 107 16.16 -7.12 -27.40
N THR A 108 16.04 -5.98 -28.11
CA THR A 108 15.31 -5.90 -29.37
C THR A 108 15.92 -6.82 -30.43
N ARG A 109 15.06 -7.34 -31.33
CA ARG A 109 15.46 -8.22 -32.43
C ARG A 109 16.58 -7.62 -33.29
N TRP A 110 16.60 -6.30 -33.42
CA TRP A 110 17.54 -5.55 -34.26
C TRP A 110 18.98 -5.67 -33.76
N PHE A 111 19.18 -5.49 -32.45
CA PHE A 111 20.49 -5.63 -31.80
C PHE A 111 20.88 -7.09 -31.57
N ARG A 112 19.93 -7.91 -31.10
CA ARG A 112 20.16 -9.33 -30.79
C ARG A 112 20.54 -10.16 -32.01
N ARG A 113 19.95 -9.88 -33.18
CA ARG A 113 20.27 -10.57 -34.45
C ARG A 113 21.36 -9.86 -35.26
N ASN A 114 22.02 -8.85 -34.69
CA ASN A 114 23.12 -8.12 -35.33
C ASN A 114 22.74 -7.48 -36.69
N LEU A 115 21.50 -6.96 -36.81
CA LEU A 115 21.06 -6.27 -38.03
C LEU A 115 21.58 -4.84 -38.10
N VAL A 116 21.89 -4.23 -36.94
CA VAL A 116 22.45 -2.88 -36.84
C VAL A 116 23.95 -2.99 -36.62
N LYS A 117 24.76 -2.54 -37.59
CA LYS A 117 26.22 -2.44 -37.43
C LYS A 117 26.56 -1.07 -36.84
N LEU A 118 26.88 -1.03 -35.56
CA LEU A 118 27.31 0.21 -34.90
C LEU A 118 28.76 0.56 -35.26
N PRO A 119 29.13 1.85 -35.34
CA PRO A 119 30.51 2.28 -35.49
C PRO A 119 31.33 1.91 -34.24
N LYS A 120 32.64 1.65 -34.41
CA LYS A 120 33.56 1.41 -33.29
C LYS A 120 33.54 2.63 -32.35
N PRO A 121 33.49 2.44 -31.01
CA PRO A 121 33.77 1.20 -30.24
C PRO A 121 32.53 0.33 -29.91
N PHE A 122 31.35 0.64 -30.45
CA PHE A 122 30.10 0.02 -30.05
C PHE A 122 29.72 -1.24 -30.86
N ASP A 123 30.58 -1.66 -31.79
CA ASP A 123 30.44 -2.92 -32.56
C ASP A 123 30.38 -4.16 -31.66
N ARG A 124 30.97 -4.08 -30.46
CA ARG A 124 30.94 -5.16 -29.45
C ARG A 124 29.59 -5.33 -28.73
N LEU A 125 28.66 -4.38 -28.87
CA LEU A 125 27.34 -4.39 -28.21
C LEU A 125 26.26 -5.14 -29.01
N THR A 126 26.62 -5.80 -30.12
CA THR A 126 25.66 -6.49 -31.00
C THR A 126 25.86 -8.01 -31.00
N GLY A 127 24.85 -8.77 -31.43
CA GLY A 127 24.94 -10.24 -31.52
C GLY A 127 24.92 -10.96 -30.16
N PHE A 128 25.74 -12.01 -30.00
CA PHE A 128 25.76 -12.86 -28.78
C PHE A 128 26.17 -12.07 -27.51
N ASN A 129 27.06 -11.09 -27.64
CA ASN A 129 27.45 -10.23 -26.53
C ASN A 129 26.29 -9.36 -26.01
N ALA A 130 25.39 -8.92 -26.91
CA ALA A 130 24.21 -8.15 -26.55
C ALA A 130 23.30 -8.93 -25.59
N PHE A 131 23.15 -10.24 -25.84
CA PHE A 131 22.42 -11.14 -24.95
C PHE A 131 23.05 -11.18 -23.56
N TRP A 132 24.37 -11.41 -23.48
CA TRP A 132 25.10 -11.45 -22.21
C TRP A 132 25.01 -10.14 -21.42
N TYR A 133 25.21 -8.99 -22.09
CA TYR A 133 25.09 -7.67 -21.47
C TYR A 133 23.67 -7.38 -20.99
N SER A 134 22.66 -7.68 -21.80
CA SER A 134 21.25 -7.49 -21.39
C SER A 134 20.88 -8.31 -20.16
N HIS A 135 21.40 -9.54 -20.04
CA HIS A 135 21.11 -10.42 -18.91
C HIS A 135 21.75 -9.92 -17.60
N HIS A 136 23.02 -9.52 -17.64
CA HIS A 136 23.70 -8.96 -16.45
C HIS A 136 23.12 -7.60 -16.05
N LEU A 137 22.76 -6.78 -17.04
CA LEU A 137 22.09 -5.51 -16.80
C LEU A 137 20.73 -5.71 -16.11
N PHE A 138 19.98 -6.75 -16.47
CA PHE A 138 18.72 -7.09 -15.82
C PHE A 138 18.89 -7.55 -14.36
N ILE A 139 19.97 -8.27 -14.05
CA ILE A 139 20.32 -8.62 -12.65
C ILE A 139 20.54 -7.35 -11.82
N ILE A 140 21.28 -6.38 -12.38
CA ILE A 140 21.52 -5.08 -11.72
C ILE A 140 20.19 -4.33 -11.51
N VAL A 141 19.34 -4.27 -12.54
CA VAL A 141 18.00 -3.65 -12.44
C VAL A 141 17.16 -4.33 -11.37
N TYR A 142 17.19 -5.67 -11.25
CA TYR A 142 16.44 -6.39 -10.23
C TYR A 142 16.90 -6.08 -8.81
N VAL A 143 18.22 -6.01 -8.58
CA VAL A 143 18.78 -5.60 -7.28
C VAL A 143 18.35 -4.16 -6.95
N LEU A 144 18.45 -3.24 -7.92
CA LEU A 144 18.00 -1.86 -7.74
C LEU A 144 16.49 -1.77 -7.47
N LEU A 145 15.68 -2.60 -8.12
CA LEU A 145 14.23 -2.68 -7.89
C LEU A 145 13.92 -3.11 -6.46
N VAL A 146 14.59 -4.14 -5.94
CA VAL A 146 14.41 -4.58 -4.54
C VAL A 146 14.76 -3.45 -3.57
N LEU A 147 15.90 -2.78 -3.78
CA LEU A 147 16.29 -1.64 -2.96
C LEU A 147 15.28 -0.48 -3.05
N HIS A 148 14.81 -0.15 -4.25
CA HIS A 148 13.84 0.92 -4.47
C HIS A 148 12.50 0.62 -3.77
N VAL A 149 12.00 -0.61 -3.87
CA VAL A 149 10.77 -1.04 -3.19
C VAL A 149 10.94 -1.06 -1.67
N LEU A 150 12.11 -1.47 -1.15
CA LEU A 150 12.38 -1.45 0.29
C LEU A 150 12.47 -0.02 0.83
N LEU A 151 13.10 0.90 0.09
CA LEU A 151 13.17 2.30 0.46
C LEU A 151 11.77 2.94 0.43
N TYR A 152 11.04 2.78 -0.68
CA TYR A 152 9.68 3.31 -0.84
C TYR A 152 8.69 2.69 0.17
N GLY A 153 8.65 1.37 0.25
CA GLY A 153 7.79 0.62 1.15
C GLY A 153 8.14 0.84 2.62
N GLY A 154 9.43 0.96 2.96
CA GLY A 154 9.90 1.29 4.30
C GLY A 154 9.46 2.68 4.74
N GLU A 155 9.63 3.68 3.87
CA GLU A 155 9.18 5.05 4.09
C GLU A 155 7.66 5.11 4.33
N ARG A 156 6.88 4.41 3.48
CA ARG A 156 5.43 4.38 3.58
C ARG A 156 4.93 3.66 4.84
N THR A 157 5.53 2.52 5.15
CA THR A 157 5.23 1.71 6.34
C THR A 157 5.56 2.47 7.61
N LEU A 158 6.68 3.19 7.64
CA LEU A 158 7.07 4.03 8.77
C LEU A 158 6.08 5.18 9.00
N ARG A 159 5.59 5.84 7.94
CA ARG A 159 4.52 6.85 8.09
C ARG A 159 3.23 6.25 8.65
N TYR A 160 2.86 5.04 8.22
CA TYR A 160 1.69 4.34 8.72
C TYR A 160 1.80 4.07 10.24
N PHE A 161 2.91 3.47 10.69
CA PHE A 161 3.12 3.20 12.12
C PHE A 161 3.26 4.49 12.95
N ARG A 162 3.96 5.50 12.43
CA ARG A 162 4.20 6.76 13.14
C ARG A 162 2.98 7.70 13.17
N SER A 163 1.96 7.42 12.36
CA SER A 163 0.66 8.09 12.46
C SER A 163 0.00 7.87 13.81
N GLY A 164 0.51 6.91 14.59
CA GLY A 164 0.34 6.84 16.04
C GLY A 164 -1.08 6.42 16.40
N SER A 165 -1.25 5.13 16.69
CA SER A 165 -2.47 4.65 17.32
C SER A 165 -2.49 5.15 18.76
N TYR A 166 -3.26 6.20 19.02
CA TYR A 166 -3.44 6.73 20.36
C TYR A 166 -4.58 6.01 21.07
N SER A 167 -4.29 5.37 22.20
CA SER A 167 -5.34 4.91 23.11
C SER A 167 -5.95 6.13 23.80
N VAL A 168 -7.21 6.43 23.51
CA VAL A 168 -7.95 7.55 24.08
C VAL A 168 -8.93 7.07 25.16
N ARG A 169 -9.16 7.90 26.18
CA ARG A 169 -10.16 7.62 27.22
C ARG A 169 -11.51 8.16 26.76
N LEU A 170 -12.56 7.36 26.85
CA LEU A 170 -13.92 7.86 26.65
C LEU A 170 -14.33 8.73 27.84
N LEU A 171 -14.70 9.98 27.55
CA LEU A 171 -15.18 10.95 28.53
C LEU A 171 -16.71 10.88 28.65
N LYS A 172 -17.39 10.75 27.50
CA LYS A 172 -18.86 10.74 27.43
C LYS A 172 -19.34 9.94 26.24
N VAL A 173 -20.39 9.16 26.46
CA VAL A 173 -21.10 8.42 25.41
C VAL A 173 -22.57 8.81 25.45
N ALA A 174 -23.16 9.08 24.29
CA ALA A 174 -24.58 9.39 24.17
C ALA A 174 -25.20 8.66 22.97
N ILE A 175 -26.35 8.04 23.19
CA ILE A 175 -27.14 7.38 22.13
C ILE A 175 -28.37 8.25 21.86
N TYR A 176 -28.52 8.69 20.61
CA TYR A 176 -29.61 9.56 20.18
C TYR A 176 -30.74 8.77 19.49
N PRO A 177 -32.01 9.18 19.67
CA PRO A 177 -33.11 8.68 18.85
C PRO A 177 -32.84 9.03 17.38
N GLY A 178 -32.83 8.03 16.51
CA GLY A 178 -32.34 8.15 15.11
C GLY A 178 -31.10 7.33 14.79
N ASN A 179 -30.73 6.36 15.63
CA ASN A 179 -29.62 5.42 15.40
C ASN A 179 -28.26 6.10 15.22
N VAL A 180 -28.04 7.16 15.99
CA VAL A 180 -26.76 7.88 16.07
C VAL A 180 -26.12 7.66 17.44
N LEU A 181 -24.85 7.28 17.45
CA LEU A 181 -24.00 7.15 18.62
C LEU A 181 -22.97 8.28 18.61
N THR A 182 -22.91 9.06 19.68
CA THR A 182 -21.88 10.10 19.87
C THR A 182 -20.87 9.64 20.89
N LEU A 183 -19.60 9.67 20.50
CA LEU A 183 -18.47 9.36 21.37
C LEU A 183 -17.66 10.63 21.59
N GLN A 184 -17.46 11.00 22.86
CA GLN A 184 -16.55 12.05 23.29
C GLN A 184 -15.37 11.41 24.01
N MET A 185 -14.16 11.71 23.56
CA MET A 185 -12.93 11.08 23.99
C MET A 185 -11.89 12.13 24.38
N SER A 186 -10.95 11.76 25.24
CA SER A 186 -9.85 12.62 25.67
C SER A 186 -8.94 12.93 24.49
N LYS A 187 -8.60 14.21 24.29
CA LYS A 187 -7.65 14.61 23.25
C LYS A 187 -6.21 14.28 23.69
N PRO A 188 -5.44 13.48 22.95
CA PRO A 188 -4.03 13.26 23.27
C PRO A 188 -3.25 14.58 23.22
N SER A 189 -2.27 14.77 24.11
CA SER A 189 -1.54 16.04 24.28
C SER A 189 -0.83 16.52 23.00
N GLN A 190 -0.46 15.62 22.11
CA GLN A 190 0.21 15.91 20.84
C GLN A 190 -0.74 15.82 19.62
N PHE A 191 -2.04 15.59 19.83
CA PHE A 191 -3.00 15.42 18.75
C PHE A 191 -3.52 16.77 18.27
N ARG A 192 -3.14 17.13 17.05
CA ARG A 192 -3.58 18.35 16.35
C ARG A 192 -4.29 17.96 15.06
N TYR A 193 -5.40 18.62 14.77
CA TYR A 193 -6.21 18.38 13.59
C TYR A 193 -6.84 19.70 13.09
N LYS A 194 -7.31 19.72 11.85
CA LYS A 194 -8.06 20.83 11.23
C LYS A 194 -9.53 20.46 11.12
N SER A 195 -10.40 21.47 11.14
CA SER A 195 -11.84 21.26 10.94
C SER A 195 -12.12 20.53 9.62
N GLY A 196 -13.06 19.59 9.64
CA GLY A 196 -13.41 18.76 8.48
C GLY A 196 -12.52 17.53 8.26
N GLN A 197 -11.47 17.33 9.06
CA GLN A 197 -10.70 16.09 9.01
C GLN A 197 -11.45 14.92 9.66
N TYR A 198 -11.07 13.70 9.30
CA TYR A 198 -11.58 12.46 9.87
C TYR A 198 -10.48 11.76 10.69
N MET A 199 -10.91 10.91 11.61
CA MET A 199 -10.05 10.00 12.37
C MET A 199 -10.46 8.55 12.09
N PHE A 200 -9.51 7.62 12.18
CA PHE A 200 -9.83 6.20 12.21
C PHE A 200 -10.03 5.74 13.64
N VAL A 201 -11.10 4.98 13.86
CA VAL A 201 -11.46 4.46 15.16
C VAL A 201 -11.43 2.95 15.13
N GLN A 202 -10.81 2.37 16.14
CA GLN A 202 -10.81 0.94 16.42
C GLN A 202 -11.41 0.71 17.80
N CYS A 203 -12.29 -0.28 17.91
CA CYS A 203 -12.86 -0.72 19.19
C CYS A 203 -12.53 -2.20 19.39
N PRO A 204 -11.53 -2.54 20.22
CA PRO A 204 -11.12 -3.94 20.45
C PRO A 204 -12.24 -4.84 21.00
N ALA A 205 -13.26 -4.26 21.64
CA ALA A 205 -14.43 -5.00 22.13
C ALA A 205 -15.40 -5.44 21.01
N VAL A 206 -15.31 -4.83 19.82
CA VAL A 206 -16.08 -5.21 18.62
C VAL A 206 -15.20 -6.01 17.67
N SER A 207 -14.06 -5.44 17.27
CA SER A 207 -13.10 -6.10 16.37
C SER A 207 -11.70 -5.54 16.60
N PRO A 208 -10.69 -6.38 16.88
CA PRO A 208 -9.33 -5.95 17.21
C PRO A 208 -8.50 -5.55 15.99
N PHE A 209 -8.99 -5.75 14.76
CA PHE A 209 -8.23 -5.47 13.52
C PHE A 209 -8.94 -4.49 12.58
N GLU A 210 -10.20 -4.16 12.82
CA GLU A 210 -10.95 -3.25 11.97
C GLU A 210 -10.81 -1.79 12.39
N TRP A 211 -10.53 -0.94 11.40
CA TRP A 211 -10.42 0.51 11.55
C TRP A 211 -11.47 1.18 10.68
N HIS A 212 -12.29 2.03 11.28
CA HIS A 212 -13.40 2.70 10.59
C HIS A 212 -13.20 4.22 10.60
N PRO A 213 -13.30 4.91 9.45
CA PRO A 213 -13.11 6.35 9.37
C PRO A 213 -14.37 7.10 9.80
N PHE A 214 -14.21 8.12 10.65
CA PHE A 214 -15.28 9.01 11.09
C PHE A 214 -14.82 10.47 11.12
N SER A 215 -15.68 11.38 10.63
CA SER A 215 -15.42 12.81 10.68
C SER A 215 -15.36 13.32 12.12
N ILE A 216 -14.35 14.13 12.41
CA ILE A 216 -14.21 14.78 13.73
C ILE A 216 -15.23 15.89 13.82
N THR A 217 -16.09 15.85 14.84
CA THR A 217 -17.17 16.82 15.04
C THR A 217 -16.87 17.89 16.08
N SER A 218 -15.79 17.75 16.86
CA SER A 218 -15.30 18.75 17.81
C SER A 218 -14.44 19.82 17.12
N ALA A 219 -14.34 21.01 17.69
CA ALA A 219 -13.48 22.06 17.17
C ALA A 219 -12.00 21.80 17.53
N PRO A 220 -11.03 22.16 16.67
CA PRO A 220 -9.60 21.97 16.96
C PRO A 220 -9.11 22.60 18.27
N GLY A 221 -9.80 23.62 18.78
CA GLY A 221 -9.52 24.28 20.06
C GLY A 221 -10.06 23.54 21.28
N ASP A 222 -10.97 22.58 21.13
CA ASP A 222 -11.56 21.82 22.23
C ASP A 222 -10.49 20.93 22.91
N ASP A 223 -10.65 20.69 24.21
CA ASP A 223 -9.84 19.79 25.04
C ASP A 223 -10.26 18.32 24.92
N TYR A 224 -11.33 18.05 24.15
CA TYR A 224 -11.83 16.73 23.82
C TYR A 224 -11.93 16.52 22.31
N LEU A 225 -12.08 15.26 21.90
CA LEU A 225 -12.45 14.88 20.55
C LEU A 225 -13.86 14.31 20.55
N SER A 226 -14.67 14.63 19.55
CA SER A 226 -15.99 14.04 19.39
C SER A 226 -16.22 13.51 17.98
N ILE A 227 -17.00 12.44 17.88
CA ILE A 227 -17.48 11.86 16.62
C ILE A 227 -18.95 11.46 16.74
N HIS A 228 -19.64 11.49 15.60
CA HIS A 228 -21.03 11.07 15.47
C HIS A 228 -21.11 9.91 14.48
N ILE A 229 -21.53 8.75 14.95
CA ILE A 229 -21.55 7.49 14.21
C ILE A 229 -23.00 7.11 13.93
N ARG A 230 -23.37 7.02 12.64
CA ARG A 230 -24.65 6.45 12.20
C ARG A 230 -24.51 4.93 12.09
N GLN A 231 -25.55 4.19 12.49
CA GLN A 231 -25.61 2.75 12.26
C GLN A 231 -25.93 2.46 10.80
N LEU A 232 -24.92 2.05 10.04
CA LEU A 232 -25.05 1.75 8.60
C LEU A 232 -24.59 0.33 8.24
N GLY A 233 -23.84 -0.34 9.13
CA GLY A 233 -23.35 -1.70 8.91
C GLY A 233 -23.05 -2.43 10.21
N ASP A 234 -22.65 -3.69 10.10
CA ASP A 234 -22.54 -4.63 11.22
C ASP A 234 -21.64 -4.10 12.34
N TRP A 235 -20.45 -3.58 12.00
CA TRP A 235 -19.52 -3.02 12.97
C TRP A 235 -20.14 -1.86 13.77
N THR A 236 -20.84 -0.94 13.09
CA THR A 236 -21.48 0.22 13.76
C THR A 236 -22.68 -0.17 14.62
N GLN A 237 -23.37 -1.26 14.27
CA GLN A 237 -24.47 -1.82 15.07
C GLN A 237 -23.94 -2.47 16.34
N GLU A 238 -22.89 -3.29 16.22
CA GLU A 238 -22.21 -3.91 17.36
C GLU A 238 -21.58 -2.88 18.30
N LEU A 239 -20.96 -1.84 17.74
CA LEU A 239 -20.44 -0.74 18.55
C LEU A 239 -21.53 -0.11 19.43
N LYS A 240 -22.72 0.15 18.87
CA LYS A 240 -23.85 0.68 19.62
C LYS A 240 -24.32 -0.32 20.68
N ARG A 241 -24.39 -1.61 20.36
CA ARG A 241 -24.78 -2.66 21.31
C ARG A 241 -23.86 -2.64 22.54
N VAL A 242 -22.55 -2.69 22.32
CA VAL A 242 -21.53 -2.64 23.38
C VAL A 242 -21.70 -1.40 24.26
N PHE A 243 -21.93 -0.23 23.68
CA PHE A 243 -22.13 0.99 24.47
C PHE A 243 -23.50 1.06 25.15
N SER A 244 -24.54 0.46 24.56
CA SER A 244 -25.89 0.45 25.15
C SER A 244 -25.95 -0.37 26.45
N GLU A 245 -25.18 -1.45 26.54
CA GLU A 245 -25.08 -2.27 27.76
C GLU A 245 -24.42 -1.51 28.93
N VAL A 246 -23.59 -0.51 28.63
CA VAL A 246 -22.82 0.26 29.63
C VAL A 246 -23.50 1.58 30.00
N CYS A 247 -24.42 2.09 29.17
CA CYS A 247 -25.10 3.36 29.43
C CYS A 247 -26.32 3.18 30.36
N GLU A 248 -26.35 3.94 31.45
CA GLU A 248 -27.53 3.98 32.34
C GLU A 248 -28.68 4.79 31.69
N PRO A 249 -29.95 4.44 31.97
CA PRO A 249 -31.11 5.21 31.54
C PRO A 249 -31.11 6.62 32.17
N PRO A 250 -31.58 7.65 31.43
CA PRO A 250 -31.62 9.01 31.95
C PRO A 250 -32.47 9.09 33.20
N VAL A 251 -31.96 9.79 34.22
CA VAL A 251 -32.72 10.15 35.43
C VAL A 251 -33.96 10.95 35.00
N ALA A 252 -35.13 10.52 35.47
CA ALA A 252 -36.45 11.01 35.06
C ALA A 252 -36.51 12.54 35.07
N GLY A 253 -36.84 13.13 33.92
CA GLY A 253 -37.07 14.59 33.77
C GLY A 253 -36.31 15.30 32.65
N LYS A 254 -35.38 14.63 31.94
CA LYS A 254 -34.77 15.16 30.71
C LYS A 254 -34.81 14.11 29.59
N SER A 255 -35.39 14.52 28.46
CA SER A 255 -35.67 13.74 27.24
C SER A 255 -34.69 12.59 26.95
N GLY A 256 -35.22 11.36 26.88
CA GLY A 256 -34.84 10.23 26.01
C GLY A 256 -33.37 9.84 25.74
N LEU A 257 -32.40 10.30 26.52
CA LEU A 257 -30.98 10.18 26.18
C LEU A 257 -30.21 9.31 27.17
N LEU A 258 -29.70 8.16 26.73
CA LEU A 258 -28.76 7.34 27.49
C LEU A 258 -27.40 8.06 27.55
N ARG A 259 -26.85 8.29 28.75
CA ARG A 259 -25.54 8.92 28.95
C ARG A 259 -24.67 8.08 29.88
N ALA A 260 -23.48 7.71 29.42
CA ALA A 260 -22.41 7.21 30.30
C ALA A 260 -21.33 8.28 30.44
N ASP A 261 -20.94 8.58 31.67
CA ASP A 261 -19.81 9.45 31.99
C ASP A 261 -18.68 8.67 32.71
N GLU A 262 -17.56 9.35 32.96
CA GLU A 262 -16.39 8.75 33.60
C GLU A 262 -16.68 8.24 35.04
N THR A 263 -17.63 8.88 35.73
CA THR A 263 -18.12 8.46 37.04
C THR A 263 -18.90 7.15 36.95
N THR A 264 -19.72 6.94 35.92
CA THR A 264 -20.42 5.68 35.64
C THR A 264 -19.44 4.51 35.44
N LYS A 265 -18.36 4.72 34.68
CA LYS A 265 -17.32 3.68 34.44
C LYS A 265 -16.59 3.27 35.73
N LYS A 266 -16.25 4.22 36.60
CA LYS A 266 -15.65 3.92 37.91
C LYS A 266 -16.60 3.11 38.79
N ARG A 267 -17.91 3.37 38.71
CA ARG A 267 -18.95 2.65 39.46
C ARG A 267 -19.14 1.21 38.96
N TYR A 268 -19.18 0.99 37.64
CA TYR A 268 -19.23 -0.34 37.04
C TYR A 268 -18.00 -1.19 37.41
N ASN A 269 -16.79 -0.65 37.26
CA ASN A 269 -15.57 -1.37 37.63
C ASN A 269 -15.47 -1.68 39.13
N LYS A 270 -16.07 -0.85 39.99
CA LYS A 270 -16.17 -1.13 41.43
C LYS A 270 -17.11 -2.31 41.71
N ASN A 271 -18.22 -2.41 40.97
CA ASN A 271 -19.23 -3.45 41.16
C ASN A 271 -18.83 -4.81 40.54
N ASN A 272 -17.98 -4.80 39.52
CA ASN A 272 -17.47 -6.01 38.85
C ASN A 272 -16.04 -6.39 39.25
N LYS A 273 -15.55 -5.91 40.39
CA LYS A 273 -14.31 -6.44 40.97
C LYS A 273 -14.58 -7.88 41.45
N PRO A 274 -13.78 -8.89 41.05
CA PRO A 274 -13.91 -10.23 41.62
C PRO A 274 -13.75 -10.12 43.14
N LYS A 275 -14.73 -10.64 43.88
CA LYS A 275 -14.62 -10.78 45.33
C LYS A 275 -13.52 -11.80 45.59
N THR A 276 -12.36 -11.32 46.04
CA THR A 276 -11.33 -12.14 46.68
C THR A 276 -11.85 -12.70 47.98
#